data_AF-A0A0B7H732-F1
#
_entry.id   AF-A0A0B7H732-F1
#
_cell.length_a   1.000
_cell.length_b   1.000
_cell.length_c   1.000
_cell.angle_alpha   90.00
_cell.angle_beta   90.00
_cell.angle_gamma   90.00
#
_symmetry.space_group_name_H-M   'P 1'
#
loop_
_entity.id
_entity.type
_entity.pdbx_description
1 polymer ?
#
loop_
_entity_poly.entity_id
_entity_poly.type
_entity_poly.pdbx_seq_one_letter_code
_entity_poly.pdbx_strand_id
1 'polypeptide(L)'
;MKKRDIYEVAIKLLGIYVAFITLNQCKDFLALLFFIPAYKNVFDNDWTILFSGFVLIGTLLITYLLLFKTQKIVKLIAQPSDEEIVNVQFSKKQLYQICLVLSGILTIVFSISEFIHVARNFSLSLKDTGLQFNKIHWVFPIVKVIVGVLLVKFSVALSDYINDKIK
;
A
#
# COMPACT_ATOMS: atom_id res chain seq x y z
N MET A 1 -11.61 13.03 -21.31
CA MET A 1 -10.72 11.95 -20.81
C MET A 1 -11.60 10.78 -20.40
N LYS A 2 -11.18 9.54 -20.62
CA LYS A 2 -11.95 8.37 -20.16
C LYS A 2 -11.77 8.20 -18.65
N LYS A 3 -12.76 7.66 -17.92
CA LYS A 3 -12.61 7.38 -16.48
C LYS A 3 -11.40 6.49 -16.20
N ARG A 4 -11.12 5.58 -17.13
CA ARG A 4 -9.92 4.75 -17.17
C ARG A 4 -8.60 5.53 -17.04
N ASP A 5 -8.51 6.70 -17.67
CA ASP A 5 -7.29 7.53 -17.66
C ASP A 5 -7.03 8.10 -16.25
N ILE A 6 -8.10 8.39 -15.51
CA ILE A 6 -8.04 8.92 -14.14
C ILE A 6 -7.55 7.83 -13.19
N TYR A 7 -8.08 6.61 -13.32
CA TYR A 7 -7.57 5.47 -12.56
C TYR A 7 -6.09 5.23 -12.86
N GLU A 8 -5.67 5.37 -14.12
CA GLU A 8 -4.27 5.20 -14.49
C GLU A 8 -3.38 6.27 -13.85
N VAL A 9 -3.76 7.55 -13.92
CA VAL A 9 -3.03 8.65 -13.27
C VAL A 9 -2.92 8.43 -11.77
N ALA A 10 -4.02 8.05 -11.13
CA ALA A 10 -4.06 7.90 -9.69
C ALA A 10 -3.28 6.67 -9.18
N ILE A 11 -3.31 5.54 -9.90
CA ILE A 11 -2.47 4.38 -9.59
C ILE A 11 -0.98 4.70 -9.83
N LYS A 12 -0.63 5.49 -10.85
CA LYS A 12 0.75 5.97 -11.04
C LYS A 12 1.21 6.86 -9.90
N LEU A 13 0.38 7.80 -9.43
CA LEU A 13 0.68 8.62 -8.24
C LEU A 13 0.93 7.74 -7.00
N LEU A 14 0.12 6.70 -6.82
CA LEU A 14 0.34 5.67 -5.80
C LEU A 14 1.68 4.95 -5.99
N GLY A 15 2.02 4.57 -7.22
CA GLY A 15 3.32 3.97 -7.54
C GLY A 15 4.51 4.87 -7.18
N ILE A 16 4.41 6.18 -7.47
CA ILE A 16 5.43 7.17 -7.09
C ILE A 16 5.56 7.22 -5.56
N TYR A 17 4.44 7.23 -4.84
CA TYR A 17 4.47 7.22 -3.39
C TYR A 17 5.13 5.97 -2.80
N VAL A 18 4.79 4.78 -3.32
CA VAL A 18 5.45 3.53 -2.91
C VAL A 18 6.94 3.58 -3.26
N ALA A 19 7.34 4.21 -4.36
CA ALA A 19 8.75 4.39 -4.68
C ALA A 19 9.52 5.15 -3.58
N PHE A 20 8.93 6.19 -2.97
CA PHE A 20 9.54 6.88 -1.83
C PHE A 20 9.69 5.97 -0.61
N ILE A 21 8.70 5.12 -0.32
CA ILE A 21 8.80 4.12 0.75
C ILE A 21 9.94 3.14 0.46
N THR A 22 10.01 2.63 -0.78
CA THR A 22 11.06 1.71 -1.22
C THR A 22 12.45 2.34 -1.11
N LEU A 23 12.60 3.64 -1.42
CA LEU A 23 13.85 4.37 -1.22
C LEU A 23 14.26 4.46 0.26
N ASN A 24 13.31 4.72 1.16
CA ASN A 24 13.57 4.70 2.59
C ASN A 24 13.98 3.30 3.09
N GLN A 25 13.31 2.25 2.59
CA GLN A 25 13.66 0.87 2.92
C GLN A 25 15.05 0.49 2.38
N CYS A 26 15.43 0.97 1.19
CA CYS A 26 16.78 0.80 0.66
C CYS A 26 17.82 1.40 1.62
N LYS A 27 17.59 2.63 2.10
CA LYS A 27 18.48 3.27 3.07
C LYS A 27 18.63 2.42 4.34
N ASP A 28 17.53 1.94 4.90
CA ASP A 28 17.54 1.13 6.12
C ASP A 28 18.20 -0.25 5.89
N PHE A 29 17.99 -0.86 4.73
CA PHE A 29 18.61 -2.12 4.34
C PHE A 29 20.13 -1.99 4.14
N LEU A 30 20.58 -0.90 3.50
CA LEU A 30 22.01 -0.59 3.38
C LEU A 30 22.62 -0.35 4.76
N ALA A 31 21.92 0.36 5.65
CA ALA A 31 22.39 0.55 7.03
C ALA A 31 22.57 -0.80 7.75
N LEU A 32 21.63 -1.74 7.57
CA LEU A 32 21.76 -3.10 8.10
C LEU A 32 22.98 -3.83 7.49
N LEU A 33 23.18 -3.77 6.18
CA LEU A 33 24.29 -4.44 5.50
C LEU A 33 25.68 -3.90 5.90
N PHE A 34 25.81 -2.59 6.08
CA PHE A 34 27.12 -1.96 6.32
C PHE A 34 27.47 -1.79 7.80
N PHE A 35 26.50 -1.58 8.70
CA PHE A 35 26.80 -1.31 10.11
C PHE A 35 26.72 -2.55 11.03
N ILE A 36 25.97 -3.59 10.67
CA ILE A 36 25.89 -4.83 11.48
C ILE A 36 27.19 -5.65 11.48
N PRO A 37 27.94 -5.81 10.37
CA PRO A 37 29.16 -6.62 10.37
C PRO A 37 30.26 -6.10 11.32
N ALA A 38 30.19 -4.83 11.74
CA ALA A 38 31.12 -4.22 12.70
C ALA A 38 30.89 -4.69 14.15
N TYR A 39 29.72 -5.27 14.46
CA TYR A 39 29.33 -5.75 15.80
C TYR A 39 29.03 -7.25 15.76
N LYS A 40 30.02 -8.03 15.30
CA LYS A 40 29.92 -9.46 14.99
C LYS A 40 29.52 -10.38 16.16
N ASN A 41 29.50 -9.87 17.40
CA ASN A 41 29.25 -10.67 18.61
C ASN A 41 27.86 -10.50 19.24
N VAL A 42 26.97 -9.67 18.69
CA VAL A 42 25.66 -9.34 19.34
C VAL A 42 24.46 -9.90 18.58
N PHE A 43 24.62 -10.38 17.34
CA PHE A 43 23.47 -10.85 16.57
C PHE A 43 23.77 -12.02 15.63
N ASP A 44 23.08 -13.14 15.83
CA ASP A 44 22.65 -14.08 14.79
C ASP A 44 21.72 -13.34 13.80
N ASN A 45 22.28 -12.49 12.94
CA ASN A 45 21.54 -11.47 12.19
C ASN A 45 21.12 -11.86 10.76
N ASP A 46 21.46 -13.07 10.31
CA ASP A 46 21.21 -13.49 8.93
C ASP A 46 19.73 -13.45 8.56
N TRP A 47 18.85 -13.91 9.46
CA TRP A 47 17.40 -13.87 9.23
C TRP A 47 16.83 -12.45 9.12
N THR A 48 17.37 -11.49 9.86
CA THR A 48 16.92 -10.09 9.82
C THR A 48 17.26 -9.48 8.46
N ILE A 49 18.47 -9.72 7.97
CA ILE A 49 18.95 -9.23 6.67
C ILE A 49 18.15 -9.90 5.54
N LEU A 50 17.97 -11.23 5.60
CA LEU A 50 17.18 -11.96 4.61
C LEU A 50 15.72 -11.46 4.56
N PHE A 51 15.07 -11.28 5.71
CA PHE A 51 13.70 -10.79 5.78
C PHE A 51 13.58 -9.36 5.27
N SER A 52 14.46 -8.45 5.68
CA SER A 52 14.48 -7.07 5.17
C SER A 52 14.75 -7.00 3.66
N GLY A 53 15.63 -7.86 3.14
CA GLY A 53 15.88 -7.99 1.70
C GLY A 53 14.67 -8.49 0.93
N PHE A 54 13.97 -9.52 1.46
CA PHE A 54 12.74 -10.03 0.86
C PHE A 54 11.64 -8.98 0.78
N VAL A 55 11.45 -8.24 1.88
CA VAL A 55 10.51 -7.12 1.93
C VAL A 55 10.85 -6.04 0.90
N LEU A 56 12.13 -5.67 0.79
CA LEU A 56 12.59 -4.66 -0.17
C LEU A 56 12.34 -5.08 -1.62
N ILE A 57 12.60 -6.35 -1.94
CA ILE A 57 12.30 -6.90 -3.26
C ILE A 57 10.78 -6.87 -3.51
N GLY A 58 9.98 -7.22 -2.51
CA GLY A 58 8.52 -7.16 -2.60
C GLY A 58 8.00 -5.75 -2.89
N THR A 59 8.51 -4.73 -2.19
CA THR A 59 8.11 -3.33 -2.41
C THR A 59 8.60 -2.81 -3.75
N LEU A 60 9.81 -3.17 -4.21
CA LEU A 60 10.29 -2.87 -5.56
C LEU A 60 9.36 -3.44 -6.65
N LEU A 61 8.93 -4.69 -6.49
CA LEU A 61 8.01 -5.33 -7.43
C LEU A 61 6.64 -4.63 -7.46
N ILE A 62 6.10 -4.26 -6.29
CA ILE A 62 4.84 -3.51 -6.20
C ILE A 62 4.99 -2.13 -6.85
N THR A 63 6.05 -1.38 -6.56
CA THR A 63 6.36 -0.09 -7.19
C THR A 63 6.40 -0.24 -8.72
N TYR A 64 7.11 -1.26 -9.22
CA TYR A 64 7.22 -1.52 -10.64
C TYR A 64 5.86 -1.81 -11.29
N LEU A 65 5.03 -2.63 -10.65
CA LEU A 65 3.69 -2.93 -11.14
C LEU A 65 2.79 -1.68 -11.22
N LEU A 66 2.82 -0.84 -10.19
CA LEU A 66 2.02 0.38 -10.13
C LEU A 66 2.45 1.42 -11.17
N LEU A 67 3.76 1.60 -11.37
CA LEU A 67 4.30 2.59 -12.31
C LEU A 67 4.24 2.16 -13.77
N PHE A 68 4.60 0.89 -14.05
CA PHE A 68 4.83 0.43 -15.43
C PHE A 68 3.79 -0.57 -15.94
N LYS A 69 3.01 -1.21 -15.06
CA LYS A 69 1.92 -2.13 -15.43
C LYS A 69 0.54 -1.62 -15.00
N THR A 70 0.43 -0.31 -14.82
CA THR A 70 -0.80 0.39 -14.40
C THR A 70 -2.01 -0.02 -15.23
N GLN A 71 -1.85 -0.13 -16.56
CA GLN A 71 -2.94 -0.51 -17.46
C GLN A 71 -3.52 -1.91 -17.17
N LYS A 72 -2.70 -2.86 -16.69
CA LYS A 72 -3.19 -4.19 -16.30
C LYS A 72 -4.01 -4.12 -15.01
N ILE A 73 -3.57 -3.29 -14.06
CA ILE A 73 -4.28 -3.06 -12.79
C ILE A 73 -5.61 -2.36 -13.05
N VAL A 74 -5.60 -1.32 -13.89
CA VAL A 74 -6.82 -0.62 -14.28
C VAL A 74 -7.81 -1.56 -14.96
N LYS A 75 -7.37 -2.49 -15.82
CA LYS A 75 -8.26 -3.50 -16.44
C LYS A 75 -8.91 -4.47 -15.44
N LEU A 76 -8.30 -4.69 -14.28
CA LEU A 76 -8.88 -5.54 -13.23
C LEU A 76 -9.94 -4.83 -12.40
N ILE A 77 -9.90 -3.49 -12.36
CA ILE A 77 -10.73 -2.67 -11.46
C ILE A 77 -11.81 -1.92 -12.25
N ALA A 78 -11.51 -1.48 -13.46
CA ALA A 78 -12.41 -0.71 -14.32
C ALA A 78 -13.52 -1.62 -14.86
N GLN A 79 -14.76 -1.13 -14.79
CA GLN A 79 -15.91 -1.81 -15.37
C GLN A 79 -16.04 -1.47 -16.86
N PRO A 80 -16.74 -2.30 -17.67
CA PRO A 80 -16.95 -2.02 -19.10
C PRO A 80 -17.59 -0.64 -19.36
N SER A 81 -18.40 -0.15 -18.42
CA SER A 81 -19.01 1.18 -18.43
C SER A 81 -18.02 2.36 -18.26
N ASP A 82 -16.76 2.10 -17.89
CA ASP A 82 -15.74 3.13 -17.68
C ASP A 82 -14.95 3.48 -18.97
N GLU A 83 -15.27 2.84 -20.10
CA GLU A 83 -14.67 3.11 -21.42
C GLU A 83 -15.31 4.28 -22.18
N GLU A 84 -16.47 4.77 -21.73
CA GLU A 84 -17.16 5.90 -22.34
C GLU A 84 -16.33 7.19 -22.22
N ILE A 85 -16.33 7.98 -23.30
CA ILE A 85 -15.67 9.28 -23.36
C ILE A 85 -16.44 10.21 -22.44
N VAL A 86 -15.93 10.42 -21.23
CA VAL A 86 -16.49 11.39 -20.31
C VAL A 86 -16.11 12.78 -20.82
N ASN A 87 -17.12 13.50 -21.32
CA ASN A 87 -17.12 14.97 -21.31
C ASN A 87 -16.85 15.38 -19.86
N VAL A 88 -15.91 16.30 -19.61
CA VAL A 88 -15.29 16.62 -18.29
C VAL A 88 -16.28 17.15 -17.23
N GLN A 89 -17.59 16.96 -17.40
CA GLN A 89 -18.58 17.05 -16.34
C GLN A 89 -18.57 15.77 -15.49
N PHE A 90 -17.68 15.74 -14.49
CA PHE A 90 -17.78 14.78 -13.41
C PHE A 90 -19.06 15.05 -12.60
N SER A 91 -19.95 14.07 -12.50
CA SER A 91 -21.02 14.16 -11.50
C SER A 91 -20.39 14.01 -10.10
N LYS A 92 -20.95 14.71 -9.10
CA LYS A 92 -20.47 14.63 -7.70
C LYS A 92 -20.33 13.19 -7.22
N LYS A 93 -21.29 12.32 -7.59
CA LYS A 93 -21.26 10.87 -7.36
C LYS A 93 -19.99 10.21 -7.90
N GLN A 94 -19.64 10.45 -9.17
CA GLN A 94 -18.46 9.85 -9.78
C GLN A 94 -17.17 10.31 -9.10
N LEU A 95 -17.12 11.56 -8.66
CA LEU A 95 -15.99 12.09 -7.90
C LEU A 95 -15.86 11.39 -6.54
N TYR A 96 -16.96 11.21 -5.79
CA TYR A 96 -16.94 10.44 -4.54
C TYR A 96 -16.52 8.99 -4.73
N GLN A 97 -16.99 8.33 -5.79
CA GLN A 97 -16.60 6.96 -6.11
C GLN A 97 -15.08 6.85 -6.34
N ILE A 98 -14.51 7.75 -7.15
CA ILE A 98 -13.06 7.79 -7.41
C ILE A 98 -12.30 8.05 -6.11
N CYS A 99 -12.73 9.01 -5.29
CA CYS A 99 -12.11 9.29 -4.00
C CYS A 99 -12.14 8.08 -3.04
N LEU A 100 -13.25 7.35 -2.98
CA LEU A 100 -13.39 6.14 -2.15
C LEU A 100 -12.46 5.02 -2.62
N VAL A 101 -12.39 4.77 -3.92
CA VAL A 101 -11.47 3.78 -4.49
C VAL A 101 -10.03 4.16 -4.17
N LEU A 102 -9.65 5.42 -4.36
CA LEU A 102 -8.29 5.88 -4.07
C LEU A 102 -7.94 5.80 -2.60
N SER A 103 -8.85 6.24 -1.73
CA SER A 103 -8.68 6.12 -0.28
C SER A 103 -8.53 4.67 0.17
N GLY A 104 -9.32 3.76 -0.40
CA GLY A 104 -9.22 2.33 -0.14
C GLY A 104 -7.87 1.75 -0.58
N ILE A 105 -7.41 2.05 -1.80
CA ILE A 105 -6.11 1.58 -2.29
C ILE A 105 -4.95 2.15 -1.46
N LEU A 106 -4.98 3.45 -1.13
CA LEU A 106 -4.00 4.09 -0.24
C LEU A 106 -3.96 3.38 1.11
N THR A 107 -5.11 3.10 1.71
CA THR A 107 -5.22 2.42 3.01
C THR A 107 -4.57 1.03 2.96
N ILE A 108 -4.84 0.25 1.90
CA ILE A 108 -4.22 -1.08 1.71
C ILE A 108 -2.71 -0.95 1.61
N VAL A 109 -2.22 -0.03 0.76
CA VAL A 109 -0.77 0.16 0.55
C VAL A 109 -0.06 0.60 1.82
N PHE A 110 -0.65 1.53 2.57
CA PHE A 110 -0.10 1.96 3.86
C PHE A 110 -0.05 0.83 4.88
N SER A 111 -1.09 0.01 4.91
CA SER A 111 -1.17 -1.12 5.84
C SER A 111 -0.09 -2.17 5.56
N ILE A 112 0.32 -2.36 4.31
CA ILE A 112 1.44 -3.24 3.95
C ILE A 112 2.75 -2.71 4.55
N SER A 113 3.00 -1.41 4.46
CA SER A 113 4.18 -0.81 5.08
C SER A 113 4.16 -0.94 6.61
N GLU A 114 3.01 -0.74 7.25
CA GLU A 114 2.87 -0.97 8.69
C GLU A 114 3.13 -2.45 9.05
N PHE A 115 2.61 -3.38 8.25
CA PHE A 115 2.85 -4.81 8.43
C PHE A 115 4.33 -5.18 8.44
N ILE A 116 5.10 -4.57 7.53
CA ILE A 116 6.55 -4.74 7.45
C ILE A 116 7.24 -4.30 8.75
N HIS A 117 6.86 -3.13 9.27
CA HIS A 117 7.42 -2.62 10.52
C HIS A 117 7.07 -3.51 11.72
N VAL A 118 5.83 -3.98 11.78
CA VAL A 118 5.35 -4.88 12.83
C VAL A 118 6.07 -6.23 12.78
N ALA A 119 6.26 -6.79 11.58
CA ALA A 119 7.00 -8.04 11.39
C ALA A 119 8.47 -7.90 11.80
N ARG A 120 9.11 -6.76 11.47
CA ARG A 120 10.47 -6.45 11.95
C ARG A 120 10.53 -6.40 13.47
N ASN A 121 9.61 -5.67 14.11
CA ASN A 121 9.59 -5.54 15.57
C ASN A 121 9.30 -6.89 16.26
N PHE A 122 8.45 -7.72 15.65
CA PHE A 122 8.22 -9.09 16.11
C PHE A 122 9.50 -9.93 16.05
N SER A 123 10.23 -9.89 14.93
CA SER A 123 11.53 -10.57 14.81
C SER A 123 12.56 -10.11 15.84
N LEU A 124 12.57 -8.81 16.19
CA LEU A 124 13.48 -8.27 17.22
C LEU A 124 13.07 -8.69 18.64
N SER A 125 11.76 -8.80 18.90
CA SER A 125 11.24 -9.26 20.20
C SER A 125 11.50 -10.74 20.47
N LEU A 126 11.52 -11.59 19.44
CA LEU A 126 11.86 -13.01 19.56
C LEU A 126 13.34 -13.25 19.90
N LYS A 127 14.21 -12.25 19.65
CA LYS A 127 15.66 -12.31 19.93
C LYS A 127 16.03 -11.78 21.33
N ASP A 128 15.09 -11.82 22.26
CA ASP A 128 15.29 -11.58 23.69
C ASP A 128 15.87 -10.18 24.05
N THR A 129 15.48 -9.15 23.30
CA THR A 129 15.91 -7.76 23.53
C THR A 129 15.14 -7.04 24.65
N GLY A 130 14.31 -7.75 25.43
CA GLY A 130 13.43 -7.14 26.44
C GLY A 130 12.26 -6.31 25.88
N LEU A 131 12.13 -6.22 24.56
CA LEU A 131 11.01 -5.56 23.88
C LEU A 131 9.74 -6.39 24.01
N GLN A 132 8.81 -5.95 24.87
CA GLN A 132 7.50 -6.57 24.97
C GLN A 132 6.69 -6.33 23.70
N PHE A 133 6.40 -7.42 23.00
CA PHE A 133 5.66 -7.37 21.76
C PHE A 133 4.15 -7.33 22.01
N ASN A 134 3.52 -6.16 21.82
CA ASN A 134 2.07 -6.04 21.94
C ASN A 134 1.38 -6.58 20.67
N LYS A 135 0.65 -7.69 20.82
CA LYS A 135 -0.09 -8.38 19.75
C LYS A 135 -1.07 -7.46 19.00
N ILE A 136 -1.52 -6.39 19.64
CA ILE A 136 -2.44 -5.40 19.03
C ILE A 136 -1.84 -4.74 17.79
N HIS A 137 -0.51 -4.67 17.69
CA HIS A 137 0.19 -4.11 16.54
C HIS A 137 0.03 -4.95 15.26
N TRP A 138 -0.28 -6.26 15.33
CA TRP A 138 -0.61 -7.06 14.14
C TRP A 138 -2.06 -6.90 13.68
N VAL A 139 -2.97 -6.65 14.61
CA VAL A 139 -4.40 -6.61 14.32
C VAL A 139 -4.76 -5.37 13.52
N PHE A 140 -4.16 -4.22 13.86
CA PHE A 140 -4.50 -2.94 13.26
C PHE A 140 -4.22 -2.86 11.75
N PRO A 141 -3.05 -3.31 11.24
CA PRO A 141 -2.79 -3.35 9.80
C PRO A 141 -3.75 -4.28 9.05
N ILE A 142 -4.12 -5.44 9.63
CA ILE A 142 -5.10 -6.37 9.03
C ILE A 142 -6.45 -5.70 8.86
N VAL A 143 -6.93 -5.06 9.93
CA VAL A 143 -8.23 -4.36 9.92
C VAL A 143 -8.22 -3.24 8.89
N LYS A 144 -7.13 -2.46 8.80
CA LYS A 144 -7.01 -1.41 7.77
C LYS A 144 -7.03 -1.97 6.35
N VAL A 145 -6.40 -3.12 6.08
CA VAL A 145 -6.51 -3.80 4.76
C VAL A 145 -7.96 -4.18 4.48
N ILE A 146 -8.66 -4.77 5.44
CA ILE A 146 -10.08 -5.13 5.29
C ILE A 146 -10.92 -3.88 4.97
N VAL A 147 -10.75 -2.81 5.73
CA VAL A 147 -11.44 -1.54 5.50
C VAL A 147 -11.13 -0.98 4.10
N GLY A 148 -9.86 -1.01 3.68
CA GLY A 148 -9.47 -0.56 2.36
C GLY A 148 -10.11 -1.39 1.24
N VAL A 149 -10.19 -2.72 1.40
CA VAL A 149 -10.88 -3.60 0.44
C VAL A 149 -12.38 -3.31 0.39
N LEU A 150 -13.02 -3.09 1.54
CA LEU A 150 -14.43 -2.72 1.61
C LEU A 150 -14.70 -1.39 0.90
N LEU A 151 -13.85 -0.37 1.11
CA LEU A 151 -13.97 0.93 0.44
C LEU A 151 -13.88 0.81 -1.09
N VAL A 152 -12.97 -0.01 -1.62
CA VAL A 152 -12.86 -0.24 -3.06
C VAL A 152 -14.09 -1.00 -3.58
N LYS A 153 -14.45 -2.12 -2.94
CA LYS A 153 -15.53 -3.02 -3.39
C LYS A 153 -16.90 -2.35 -3.32
N PHE A 154 -17.18 -1.58 -2.29
CA PHE A 154 -18.46 -0.91 -2.06
C PHE A 154 -18.45 0.56 -2.48
N SER A 155 -17.43 1.01 -3.23
CA SER A 155 -17.29 2.41 -3.67
C SER A 155 -18.52 2.96 -4.37
N VAL A 156 -19.19 2.16 -5.22
CA VAL A 156 -20.44 2.55 -5.91
C VAL A 156 -21.56 2.80 -4.89
N ALA A 157 -21.87 1.81 -4.06
CA ALA A 157 -22.96 1.89 -3.09
C ALA A 157 -22.73 3.01 -2.05
N LEU A 158 -21.49 3.20 -1.61
CA LEU A 158 -21.12 4.30 -0.71
C LEU A 158 -21.22 5.65 -1.40
N SER A 159 -20.81 5.77 -2.67
CA SER A 159 -20.95 7.02 -3.43
C SER A 159 -22.41 7.41 -3.64
N ASP A 160 -23.29 6.43 -3.82
CA ASP A 160 -24.74 6.63 -3.92
C ASP A 160 -25.33 7.16 -2.61
N TYR A 161 -25.03 6.48 -1.50
CA TYR A 161 -25.48 6.89 -0.18
C TYR A 161 -25.00 8.30 0.19
N ILE A 162 -23.74 8.63 -0.09
CA ILE A 162 -23.17 9.96 0.17
C ILE A 162 -23.85 11.03 -0.70
N ASN A 163 -24.06 10.74 -1.99
CA ASN A 163 -24.67 11.69 -2.91
C ASN A 163 -26.15 11.96 -2.58
N ASP A 164 -26.87 10.97 -2.05
CA ASP A 164 -28.26 11.14 -1.62
C ASP A 164 -28.40 11.92 -0.31
N LYS A 165 -27.43 11.80 0.61
CA LYS A 165 -27.44 12.51 1.91
C LYS A 165 -26.91 13.94 1.86
N ILE A 166 -26.04 14.28 0.91
CA ILE A 166 -25.41 15.61 0.78
C ILE A 166 -26.13 16.44 -0.33
N LYS A 167 -27.47 16.33 -0.40
CA LYS A 167 -28.31 17.18 -1.25
C LYS A 167 -28.54 18.54 -0.62
#